data_AF-A0AAW1H8W3-F1
#
_entry.id   AF-A0AAW1H8W3-F1
#
_cell.length_a   1.000
_cell.length_b   1.000
_cell.length_c   1.000
_cell.angle_alpha   90.00
_cell.angle_beta   90.00
_cell.angle_gamma   90.00
#
_symmetry.space_group_name_H-M   'P 1'
#
loop_
_entity.id
_entity.type
_entity.pdbx_description
1 polymer ?
#
loop_
_entity_poly.entity_id
_entity_poly.type
_entity_poly.pdbx_seq_one_letter_code
_entity_poly.pdbx_strand_id
1 'polypeptide(L)'
;MYLTYTQAAFVIPDCYKDYCLSRAEESLRQWKVNVSRYHLYVNKNTGEIKSHPPKAYPNITQAHWDSFKEYRGSEKFKALNKKNRENIAKKKSIFYGSRGGYRLVKETLVSLFNNVLSYSHTKQNNIINDCYYN
;
A
#
# COMPACT_ATOMS: atom_id res chain seq x y z
N MET A 1 -8.23 19.51 -35.19
CA MET A 1 -7.45 20.73 -35.52
C MET A 1 -6.64 21.27 -34.34
N TYR A 2 -7.16 21.26 -33.11
CA TYR A 2 -6.39 21.73 -31.94
C TYR A 2 -5.28 20.78 -31.49
N LEU A 3 -5.48 19.46 -31.55
CA LEU A 3 -4.53 18.45 -31.04
C LEU A 3 -3.14 18.55 -31.69
N THR A 4 -3.10 18.79 -33.01
CA THR A 4 -1.86 18.92 -33.80
C THR A 4 -1.08 20.18 -33.44
N TYR A 5 -1.79 21.28 -33.13
CA TYR A 5 -1.17 22.52 -32.65
C TYR A 5 -0.64 22.36 -31.23
N THR A 6 -1.38 21.68 -30.34
CA THR A 6 -0.93 21.41 -28.97
C THR A 6 0.29 20.51 -28.94
N GLN A 7 0.34 19.47 -29.78
CA GLN A 7 1.50 18.58 -29.89
C GLN A 7 2.75 19.31 -30.40
N ALA A 8 2.61 20.21 -31.37
CA ALA A 8 3.73 21.00 -31.89
C ALA A 8 4.25 22.06 -30.90
N ALA A 9 3.37 22.59 -30.04
CA ALA A 9 3.72 23.62 -29.07
C ALA A 9 4.16 23.08 -27.69
N PHE A 10 3.98 21.79 -27.41
CA PHE A 10 4.33 21.17 -26.13
C PHE A 10 5.83 20.86 -26.05
N VAL A 11 6.65 21.91 -25.96
CA VAL A 11 8.08 21.79 -25.68
C VAL A 11 8.25 21.71 -24.17
N ILE A 12 8.65 20.54 -23.67
CA ILE A 12 8.99 20.35 -22.26
C ILE A 12 10.35 21.01 -22.02
N PRO A 13 10.45 22.03 -21.13
CA PRO A 13 11.72 22.62 -20.78
C PRO A 13 12.65 21.57 -20.18
N ASP A 14 13.95 21.64 -20.47
CA ASP A 14 14.92 20.62 -20.08
C ASP A 14 14.93 20.34 -18.57
N CYS A 15 14.72 21.37 -17.75
CA CYS A 15 14.64 21.25 -16.29
C CYS A 15 13.49 20.39 -15.77
N TYR A 16 12.45 20.17 -16.57
CA TYR A 16 11.29 19.34 -16.21
C TYR A 16 11.28 17.97 -16.89
N LYS A 17 12.23 17.67 -17.77
CA LYS A 17 12.28 16.38 -18.48
C LYS A 17 12.36 15.21 -17.51
N ASP A 18 13.27 15.29 -16.53
CA ASP A 18 13.43 14.23 -15.52
C ASP A 18 12.17 14.04 -14.68
N TYR A 19 11.51 15.14 -14.31
CA TYR A 19 10.24 15.08 -13.60
C TYR A 19 9.16 14.40 -14.45
N CYS A 20 8.98 14.81 -15.70
CA CYS A 20 8.01 14.20 -16.61
C CYS A 20 8.28 12.70 -16.83
N LEU A 21 9.56 12.33 -17.01
CA LEU A 21 9.97 10.93 -17.15
C LEU A 21 9.64 10.13 -15.87
N SER A 22 9.96 10.66 -14.69
CA SER A 22 9.64 9.99 -13.43
C SER A 22 8.13 9.73 -13.24
N ARG A 23 7.29 10.68 -13.67
CA ARG A 23 5.83 10.53 -13.61
C ARG A 23 5.29 9.55 -14.63
N ALA A 24 5.89 9.50 -15.83
CA ALA A 24 5.57 8.51 -16.83
C ALA A 24 5.95 7.09 -16.35
N GLU A 25 7.13 6.94 -15.73
CA GLU A 25 7.58 5.69 -15.13
C GLU A 25 6.66 5.21 -14.01
N GLU A 26 6.28 6.11 -13.10
CA GLU A 26 5.34 5.81 -12.02
C GLU A 26 3.99 5.34 -12.57
N SER A 27 3.47 6.06 -13.57
CA SER A 27 2.21 5.73 -14.23
C SER A 27 2.28 4.37 -14.92
N LEU A 28 3.37 4.08 -15.63
CA LEU A 28 3.62 2.79 -16.28
C LEU A 28 3.71 1.65 -15.25
N ARG A 29 4.41 1.89 -14.13
CA ARG A 29 4.52 0.93 -13.03
C ARG A 29 3.14 0.61 -12.45
N GLN A 30 2.33 1.63 -12.16
CA GLN A 30 1.00 1.45 -11.62
C GLN A 30 0.08 0.72 -12.59
N TRP A 31 0.17 1.03 -13.88
CA TRP A 31 -0.55 0.34 -14.93
C TRP A 31 -0.19 -1.15 -14.97
N LYS A 32 1.10 -1.52 -14.97
CA LYS A 32 1.55 -2.94 -14.94
C LYS A 32 1.02 -3.68 -13.71
N VAL A 33 0.96 -3.02 -12.56
CA VAL A 33 0.38 -3.58 -11.33
C VAL A 33 -1.12 -3.82 -11.47
N ASN A 34 -1.87 -2.86 -12.02
CA ASN A 34 -3.31 -2.98 -12.22
C ASN A 34 -3.66 -4.10 -13.22
N VAL A 35 -2.95 -4.14 -14.35
CA VAL A 35 -3.10 -5.21 -15.34
C VAL A 35 -2.85 -6.58 -14.70
N SER A 36 -1.78 -6.70 -13.91
CA SER A 36 -1.52 -7.93 -13.15
C SER A 36 -2.63 -8.30 -12.17
N ARG A 37 -3.13 -7.31 -11.42
CA ARG A 37 -4.06 -7.53 -10.31
C ARG A 37 -5.46 -7.90 -10.79
N TYR A 38 -5.90 -7.34 -11.92
CA TYR A 38 -7.28 -7.45 -12.38
C TYR A 38 -7.44 -8.29 -13.64
N HIS A 39 -6.39 -8.42 -14.46
CA HIS A 39 -6.51 -9.01 -15.79
C HIS A 39 -5.61 -10.22 -16.04
N LEU A 40 -4.58 -10.46 -15.23
CA LEU A 40 -3.64 -11.57 -15.47
C LEU A 40 -4.23 -12.95 -15.15
N TYR A 41 -4.96 -13.07 -14.05
CA TYR A 41 -5.46 -14.37 -13.59
C TYR A 41 -6.91 -14.60 -14.00
N VAL A 42 -7.22 -15.83 -14.44
CA VAL A 42 -8.60 -16.33 -14.59
C VAL A 42 -9.23 -16.44 -13.21
N ASN A 43 -8.53 -17.13 -12.31
CA ASN A 43 -8.90 -17.25 -10.91
C ASN A 43 -7.64 -17.12 -10.02
N LYS A 44 -7.69 -16.16 -9.09
CA LYS A 44 -6.57 -15.83 -8.20
C LYS A 44 -6.23 -16.95 -7.21
N ASN A 45 -7.21 -17.78 -6.86
CA ASN A 45 -7.02 -18.86 -5.89
C ASN A 45 -6.30 -20.04 -6.55
N THR A 46 -6.61 -20.33 -7.81
CA THR A 46 -5.97 -21.40 -8.59
C THR A 46 -4.63 -20.98 -9.19
N GLY A 47 -4.38 -19.67 -9.34
CA GLY A 47 -3.18 -19.15 -10.00
C GLY A 47 -3.17 -19.28 -11.53
N GLU A 48 -4.27 -19.75 -12.13
CA GLU A 48 -4.41 -19.88 -13.57
C GLU A 48 -4.32 -18.52 -14.28
N ILE A 49 -3.43 -18.41 -15.26
CA ILE A 49 -3.14 -17.19 -16.02
C ILE A 49 -3.93 -17.19 -17.33
N LYS A 50 -4.51 -16.03 -17.70
CA LYS A 50 -5.23 -15.87 -18.97
C LYS A 50 -4.32 -16.04 -20.17
N SER A 51 -4.76 -16.81 -21.16
CA SER A 51 -4.03 -17.01 -22.42
C SER A 51 -3.87 -15.71 -23.23
N HIS A 52 -4.94 -14.91 -23.30
CA HIS A 52 -5.03 -13.71 -24.15
C HIS A 52 -5.06 -12.40 -23.36
N PRO A 53 -4.63 -11.27 -23.98
CA PRO A 53 -4.68 -9.97 -23.35
C PRO A 53 -6.12 -9.54 -23.04
N PRO A 54 -6.31 -8.70 -22.02
CA PRO A 54 -7.62 -8.14 -21.70
C PRO A 54 -8.17 -7.24 -22.82
N LYS A 55 -9.43 -7.45 -23.19
CA LYS A 55 -10.16 -6.62 -24.18
C LYS A 55 -10.17 -5.12 -23.84
N ALA A 56 -10.07 -4.77 -22.56
CA ALA A 56 -10.02 -3.37 -22.10
C ALA A 56 -8.77 -2.61 -22.59
N TYR A 57 -7.72 -3.32 -23.02
CA TYR A 57 -6.48 -2.72 -23.49
C TYR A 57 -6.18 -3.22 -24.93
N PRO A 58 -6.86 -2.67 -25.95
CA PRO A 58 -6.75 -3.14 -27.33
C PRO A 58 -5.35 -2.96 -27.93
N ASN A 59 -4.56 -2.05 -27.37
CA ASN A 59 -3.19 -1.78 -27.82
C ASN A 59 -2.17 -2.84 -27.37
N ILE A 60 -2.56 -3.79 -26.51
CA ILE A 60 -1.68 -4.88 -26.09
C ILE A 60 -1.78 -6.01 -27.10
N THR A 61 -0.70 -6.24 -27.84
CA THR A 61 -0.58 -7.39 -28.74
C THR A 61 -0.40 -8.68 -27.94
N GLN A 62 -0.68 -9.82 -28.57
CA GLN A 62 -0.45 -11.12 -27.96
C GLN A 62 1.04 -11.32 -27.58
N ALA A 63 1.98 -10.87 -28.42
CA ALA A 63 3.41 -10.92 -28.11
C ALA A 63 3.76 -10.14 -26.83
N HIS A 64 3.23 -8.92 -26.66
CA HIS A 64 3.43 -8.14 -25.43
C HIS A 64 2.86 -8.88 -24.21
N TRP A 65 1.72 -9.55 -24.38
CA TRP A 65 1.08 -10.32 -23.32
C TRP A 65 1.90 -11.54 -22.91
N ASP A 66 2.46 -12.26 -23.87
CA ASP A 66 3.27 -13.45 -23.61
C ASP A 66 4.58 -13.08 -22.91
N SER A 67 5.29 -12.05 -23.38
CA SER A 67 6.48 -11.53 -22.68
C SER A 67 6.15 -11.05 -21.26
N PHE A 68 4.97 -10.45 -21.07
CA PHE A 68 4.53 -10.02 -19.75
C PHE A 68 4.26 -11.21 -18.82
N LYS A 69 3.58 -12.27 -19.30
CA LYS A 69 3.35 -13.49 -18.52
C LYS A 69 4.66 -14.16 -18.14
N GLU A 70 5.58 -14.29 -19.09
CA GLU A 70 6.90 -14.87 -18.87
C GLU A 70 7.68 -14.09 -17.80
N TYR A 71 7.74 -12.75 -17.94
CA TYR A 71 8.39 -11.90 -16.94
C TYR A 71 7.79 -12.08 -15.54
N ARG A 72 6.46 -12.16 -15.43
CA ARG A 72 5.74 -12.32 -14.15
C ARG A 72 5.90 -13.74 -13.57
N GLY A 73 6.07 -14.73 -14.43
CA GLY A 73 6.37 -16.12 -14.07
C GLY A 73 7.84 -16.37 -13.73
N SER A 74 8.75 -15.45 -14.09
CA SER A 74 10.18 -15.60 -13.86
C SER A 74 10.53 -15.72 -12.37
N GLU A 75 11.52 -16.57 -12.07
CA GLU A 75 12.00 -16.76 -10.70
C GLU A 75 12.58 -15.46 -10.12
N LYS A 76 13.23 -14.65 -10.95
CA LYS A 76 13.72 -13.32 -10.56
C LYS A 76 12.58 -12.44 -10.06
N PHE A 77 11.46 -12.42 -10.77
CA PHE A 77 10.29 -11.64 -10.36
C PHE A 77 9.68 -12.18 -9.07
N LYS A 78 9.49 -13.50 -8.96
CA LYS A 78 8.95 -14.14 -7.76
C LYS A 78 9.81 -13.85 -6.52
N ALA A 79 11.13 -13.97 -6.65
CA ALA A 79 12.09 -13.68 -5.58
C ALA A 79 12.01 -12.21 -5.13
N LEU A 80 11.99 -11.27 -6.08
CA LEU A 80 11.84 -9.85 -5.78
C LEU A 80 10.51 -9.55 -5.09
N ASN A 81 9.42 -10.13 -5.58
CA ASN A 81 8.09 -9.94 -5.00
C ASN A 81 8.01 -10.50 -3.58
N LYS A 82 8.59 -11.68 -3.33
CA LYS A 82 8.68 -12.29 -2.00
C LYS A 82 9.46 -11.38 -1.04
N LYS A 83 10.66 -10.93 -1.42
CA LYS A 83 11.47 -10.00 -0.63
C LYS A 83 10.72 -8.70 -0.30
N ASN A 84 9.98 -8.14 -1.26
CA ASN A 84 9.18 -6.95 -1.04
C ASN A 84 8.03 -7.19 -0.05
N ARG A 85 7.33 -8.32 -0.14
CA ARG A 85 6.28 -8.70 0.82
C ARG A 85 6.84 -8.88 2.23
N GLU A 86 7.98 -9.54 2.36
CA GLU A 86 8.68 -9.71 3.64
C GLU A 86 9.09 -8.35 4.23
N ASN A 87 9.64 -7.45 3.41
CA ASN A 87 9.99 -6.10 3.85
C ASN A 87 8.77 -5.30 4.30
N ILE A 88 7.63 -5.42 3.62
CA ILE A 88 6.37 -4.78 4.02
C ILE A 88 5.88 -5.37 5.35
N ALA A 89 5.90 -6.71 5.50
CA ALA A 89 5.48 -7.37 6.73
C ALA A 89 6.38 -7.01 7.93
N LYS A 90 7.68 -6.81 7.70
CA LYS A 90 8.65 -6.36 8.71
C LYS A 90 8.47 -4.89 9.10
N LYS A 91 7.94 -4.05 8.21
CA LYS A 91 7.61 -2.66 8.51
C LYS A 91 6.41 -2.62 9.47
N LYS A 92 6.69 -2.71 10.77
CA LYS A 92 5.78 -2.22 11.83
C LYS A 92 5.77 -0.70 11.76
N SER A 93 5.05 -0.15 10.80
CA SER A 93 4.75 1.28 10.81
C SER A 93 3.75 1.51 11.94
N ILE A 94 4.21 2.11 13.05
CA ILE A 94 3.34 2.72 14.06
C ILE A 94 2.81 4.02 13.45
N PHE A 95 1.99 3.93 12.40
CA PHE A 95 1.39 5.11 11.77
C PHE A 95 -0.09 5.18 12.14
N TYR A 96 -0.38 5.97 13.18
CA TYR A 96 -1.73 6.26 13.65
C TYR A 96 -2.45 7.33 12.82
N GLY A 97 -1.94 7.71 11.65
CA GLY A 97 -2.48 8.82 10.85
C GLY A 97 -3.79 8.55 10.11
N SER A 98 -4.46 7.42 10.36
CA SER A 98 -5.83 7.18 9.91
C SER A 98 -6.82 7.45 11.05
N ARG A 99 -8.08 7.78 10.74
CA ARG A 99 -9.16 7.97 11.74
C ARG A 99 -9.26 6.82 12.75
N GLY A 100 -9.00 5.59 12.32
CA GLY A 100 -9.00 4.41 13.19
C GLY A 100 -7.80 4.34 14.14
N GLY A 101 -6.65 4.93 13.76
CA GLY A 101 -5.45 5.03 14.59
C GLY A 101 -5.66 5.93 15.81
N TYR A 102 -6.29 7.09 15.65
CA TYR A 102 -6.65 7.97 16.77
C TYR A 102 -7.63 7.32 17.75
N ARG A 103 -8.55 6.48 17.27
CA ARG A 103 -9.48 5.74 18.13
C ARG A 103 -8.74 4.81 19.09
N LEU A 104 -7.77 4.05 18.58
CA LEU A 104 -6.94 3.15 19.38
C LEU A 104 -6.06 3.92 20.38
N VAL A 105 -5.48 5.05 19.98
CA VAL A 105 -4.72 5.92 20.89
C VAL A 105 -5.62 6.46 22.01
N LYS A 106 -6.84 6.91 21.68
CA LYS A 106 -7.81 7.37 22.67
C LYS A 106 -8.24 6.26 23.63
N GLU A 107 -8.56 5.07 23.12
CA GLU A 107 -8.90 3.89 23.93
C GLU A 107 -7.74 3.50 24.87
N THR A 108 -6.49 3.55 24.38
CA THR A 108 -5.29 3.28 25.19
C THR A 108 -5.09 4.32 26.28
N LEU A 109 -5.23 5.61 25.96
CA LEU A 109 -5.12 6.69 26.94
C LEU A 109 -6.21 6.62 28.01
N VAL A 110 -7.45 6.29 27.63
CA VAL A 110 -8.56 6.09 28.57
C VAL A 110 -8.28 4.89 29.49
N SER A 111 -7.76 3.78 28.95
CA SER A 111 -7.37 2.62 29.76
C SER A 111 -6.26 2.96 30.77
N LEU A 112 -5.21 3.66 30.33
CA LEU A 112 -4.13 4.09 31.21
C LEU A 112 -4.64 5.03 32.31
N PHE A 113 -5.50 5.99 31.96
CA PHE A 113 -6.08 6.92 32.92
C PHE A 113 -6.94 6.19 33.96
N ASN A 114 -7.79 5.26 33.54
CA ASN A 114 -8.63 4.46 34.44
C ASN A 114 -7.80 3.54 35.36
N ASN A 115 -6.68 3.00 34.86
CA ASN A 115 -5.74 2.22 35.68
C ASN A 115 -5.03 3.09 36.73
N VAL A 116 -4.64 4.32 36.38
CA VAL A 116 -4.05 5.27 37.34
C VAL A 116 -5.08 5.67 38.41
N LEU A 117 -6.33 5.94 38.02
CA LEU A 117 -7.39 6.29 38.96
C LEU A 117 -7.73 5.15 39.92
N SER A 118 -7.87 3.92 39.41
CA SER A 118 -8.13 2.74 40.26
C SER A 118 -6.97 2.43 41.22
N TYR A 119 -5.72 2.64 40.78
CA TYR A 119 -4.54 2.52 41.65
C TYR A 119 -4.51 3.61 42.76
N SER A 120 -4.95 4.83 42.45
CA SER A 120 -5.02 5.92 43.45
C SER A 120 -6.08 5.69 44.52
N HIS A 121 -7.26 5.16 44.15
CA HIS A 121 -8.33 4.83 45.11
C HIS A 121 -7.98 3.64 46.01
N THR A 122 -7.32 2.62 45.48
CA THR A 122 -6.83 1.49 46.29
C THR A 122 -5.78 1.93 47.30
N LYS A 123 -4.88 2.87 46.94
CA LYS A 123 -3.93 3.45 47.88
C LYS A 123 -4.60 4.28 48.98
N GLN A 124 -5.60 5.09 48.65
CA GLN A 124 -6.34 5.90 49.65
C GLN A 124 -7.12 5.02 50.63
N ASN A 125 -7.78 3.97 50.16
CA ASN A 125 -8.54 3.05 51.03
C ASN A 125 -7.63 2.27 51.99
N ASN A 126 -6.43 1.87 51.57
CA ASN A 126 -5.48 1.21 52.45
C ASN A 126 -4.94 2.16 53.53
N ILE A 127 -4.66 3.42 53.19
CA ILE A 127 -4.24 4.44 54.18
C ILE A 127 -5.35 4.72 55.20
N ILE A 128 -6.61 4.80 54.75
CA ILE A 128 -7.76 5.02 55.64
C ILE A 128 -7.94 3.81 56.57
N ASN A 129 -7.88 2.58 56.06
CA ASN A 129 -8.04 1.38 56.88
C ASN A 129 -6.92 1.22 57.93
N ASP A 130 -5.67 1.58 57.61
CA ASP A 130 -4.56 1.57 58.57
C ASP A 130 -4.71 2.63 59.67
N CYS A 131 -5.42 3.73 59.41
CA CYS A 131 -5.65 4.82 60.36
C CYS A 131 -6.86 4.61 61.30
N TYR A 132 -7.83 3.79 60.93
CA TYR A 132 -9.07 3.60 61.71
C TYR A 132 -9.18 2.23 62.43
N TYR A 133 -8.31 1.27 62.13
CA TYR A 133 -8.37 -0.09 62.69
C TYR A 133 -7.07 -0.57 63.38
N ASN A 134 -6.19 0.34 63.79
CA ASN A 134 -5.10 0.06 64.74
C ASN A 134 -5.38 0.71 66.10
#